data_AF-A0A1I1M9X4-F1
#
_entry.id   AF-A0A1I1M9X4-F1
#
_cell.length_a   1.000
_cell.length_b   1.000
_cell.length_c   1.000
_cell.angle_alpha   90.00
_cell.angle_beta   90.00
_cell.angle_gamma   90.00
#
_symmetry.space_group_name_H-M   'P 1'
#
loop_
_entity.id
_entity.type
_entity.pdbx_description
1 polymer ?
#
loop_
_entity_poly.entity_id
_entity_poly.type
_entity_poly.pdbx_seq_one_letter_code
_entity_poly.pdbx_strand_id
1 'polypeptide(L)'
;MYDEKMAAAVDTAQKRLMDMASGSSVLMSVTNDLAELSTLIEKLDPSKIDFDKGGLERLKINSYWNRFDEAYPAFQAVMERLSRDRKILHNSSVTVNRFHSEFNEAYDSFRAVLEDDRDEEYVRQAAVTENMAMLMKSTLDEHEAVCERVDTVLMVTETSLNIAVYLAKQKFGRSIAAAGNVRAVGEISSDNFKKQFSMLKSILSDNK
;
A
#
# COMPACT_ATOMS: atom_id res chain seq x y z
N MET A 1 -23.87 -19.05 27.74
CA MET A 1 -22.87 -19.87 27.03
C MET A 1 -23.07 -19.73 25.53
N TYR A 2 -21.99 -19.66 24.72
CA TYR A 2 -22.11 -19.63 23.27
C TYR A 2 -22.87 -20.85 22.74
N ASP A 3 -23.73 -20.62 21.75
CA ASP A 3 -24.25 -21.69 20.93
C ASP A 3 -23.16 -22.20 19.95
N GLU A 4 -23.42 -23.33 19.29
CA GLU A 4 -22.48 -23.94 18.35
C GLU A 4 -22.12 -23.00 17.20
N LYS A 5 -23.06 -22.16 16.76
CA LYS A 5 -22.87 -21.21 15.64
C LYS A 5 -21.89 -20.11 16.05
N MET A 6 -22.09 -19.51 17.22
CA MET A 6 -21.24 -18.45 17.76
C MET A 6 -19.85 -18.99 18.13
N ALA A 7 -19.76 -20.19 18.71
CA ALA A 7 -18.48 -20.82 19.00
C ALA A 7 -17.65 -21.07 17.72
N ALA A 8 -18.28 -21.55 16.65
CA ALA A 8 -17.61 -21.74 15.36
C ALA A 8 -17.19 -20.42 14.71
N ALA A 9 -18.02 -19.38 14.81
CA ALA A 9 -17.70 -18.04 14.32
C ALA A 9 -16.50 -17.44 15.07
N VAL A 10 -16.44 -17.60 16.39
CA VAL A 10 -15.33 -17.16 17.24
C VAL A 10 -14.02 -17.86 16.87
N ASP A 11 -14.02 -19.19 16.76
CA ASP A 11 -12.83 -19.96 16.39
C ASP A 11 -12.30 -19.58 15.00
N THR A 12 -13.22 -19.36 14.04
CA THR A 12 -12.86 -18.92 12.69
C THR A 12 -12.24 -17.51 12.71
N ALA A 13 -12.86 -16.57 13.41
CA ALA A 13 -12.35 -15.20 13.55
C ALA A 13 -10.96 -15.17 14.20
N GLN A 14 -10.76 -15.92 15.29
CA GLN A 14 -9.48 -15.99 16.00
C GLN A 14 -8.35 -16.53 15.10
N LYS A 15 -8.57 -17.64 14.40
CA LYS A 15 -7.57 -18.21 13.48
C LYS A 15 -7.17 -17.20 12.40
N ARG A 16 -8.14 -16.48 11.84
CA ARG A 16 -7.88 -15.51 10.78
C ARG A 16 -7.17 -14.26 11.25
N LEU A 17 -7.54 -13.72 12.41
CA LEU A 17 -6.82 -12.61 13.01
C LEU A 17 -5.36 -13.00 13.33
N MET A 18 -5.12 -14.23 13.78
CA MET A 18 -3.76 -14.74 13.99
C MET A 18 -2.96 -14.89 12.69
N ASP A 19 -3.56 -15.44 11.63
CA ASP A 19 -2.91 -15.54 10.31
C ASP A 19 -2.47 -14.15 9.81
N MET A 20 -3.32 -13.14 10.01
CA MET A 20 -3.10 -11.75 9.56
C MET A 20 -2.08 -10.99 10.41
N ALA A 21 -2.00 -11.29 11.72
CA ALA A 21 -1.03 -10.69 12.63
C ALA A 21 0.37 -11.33 12.55
N SER A 22 0.53 -12.42 11.81
CA SER A 22 1.81 -13.12 11.69
C SER A 22 2.89 -12.25 11.04
N GLY A 23 4.16 -12.46 11.40
CA GLY A 23 5.30 -11.72 10.83
C GLY A 23 5.52 -11.92 9.32
N SER A 24 4.77 -12.82 8.71
CA SER A 24 4.70 -13.06 7.25
C SER A 24 3.49 -12.42 6.59
N SER A 25 2.80 -11.48 7.25
CA SER A 25 1.60 -10.85 6.70
C SER A 25 1.92 -9.99 5.47
N VAL A 26 0.94 -9.91 4.57
CA VAL A 26 1.02 -9.06 3.37
C VAL A 26 1.17 -7.57 3.74
N LEU A 27 0.59 -7.13 4.86
CA LEU A 27 0.74 -5.76 5.37
C LEU A 27 2.21 -5.44 5.70
N MET A 28 2.93 -6.37 6.31
CA MET A 28 4.35 -6.20 6.62
C MET A 28 5.19 -6.17 5.34
N SER A 29 4.88 -7.03 4.36
CA SER A 29 5.53 -7.03 3.04
C SER A 29 5.37 -5.68 2.34
N VAL A 30 4.13 -5.18 2.25
CA VAL A 30 3.81 -3.86 1.67
C VAL A 30 4.56 -2.74 2.39
N THR A 31 4.59 -2.76 3.72
CA THR A 31 5.29 -1.74 4.52
C THR A 31 6.78 -1.71 4.21
N ASN A 32 7.42 -2.88 4.11
CA ASN A 32 8.84 -3.00 3.75
C ASN A 32 9.11 -2.50 2.33
N ASP A 33 8.26 -2.87 1.36
CA ASP A 33 8.39 -2.42 -0.03
C ASP A 33 8.19 -0.90 -0.17
N LEU A 34 7.25 -0.32 0.59
CA LEU A 34 7.06 1.15 0.63
C LEU A 34 8.28 1.86 1.24
N ALA A 35 8.92 1.27 2.26
CA ALA A 35 10.15 1.82 2.86
C ALA A 35 11.35 1.71 1.90
N GLU A 36 11.47 0.61 1.15
CA GLU A 36 12.47 0.45 0.10
C GLU A 36 12.26 1.50 -1.01
N LEU A 37 11.01 1.68 -1.46
CA LEU A 37 10.66 2.72 -2.44
C LEU A 37 11.03 4.12 -1.96
N SER A 38 10.72 4.45 -0.70
CA SER A 38 11.10 5.73 -0.09
C SER A 38 12.62 5.95 -0.15
N THR A 39 13.42 4.92 0.16
CA THR A 39 14.89 4.99 0.11
C THR A 39 15.40 5.23 -1.31
N LEU A 40 14.79 4.58 -2.31
CA LEU A 40 15.15 4.78 -3.71
C LEU A 40 14.83 6.21 -4.18
N ILE A 41 13.70 6.76 -3.75
CA ILE A 41 13.25 8.12 -4.08
C ILE A 41 14.16 9.17 -3.45
N GLU A 42 14.56 8.99 -2.18
CA GLU A 42 15.49 9.91 -1.53
C GLU A 42 16.84 10.02 -2.27
N LYS A 43 17.31 8.91 -2.86
CA LYS A 43 18.55 8.88 -3.66
C LYS A 43 18.42 9.61 -5.00
N LEU A 44 17.19 9.75 -5.51
CA LEU A 44 16.89 10.34 -6.82
C LEU A 44 16.14 11.67 -6.75
N ASP A 45 16.35 12.46 -5.69
CA ASP A 45 15.72 13.77 -5.52
C ASP A 45 16.10 14.78 -6.65
N PRO A 46 15.15 15.19 -7.51
CA PRO A 46 15.41 16.12 -8.60
C PRO A 46 15.25 17.59 -8.21
N SER A 47 14.92 17.91 -6.95
CA SER A 47 14.58 19.29 -6.51
C SER A 47 15.69 20.31 -6.79
N LYS A 48 16.95 19.89 -6.68
CA LYS A 48 18.13 20.73 -6.90
C LYS A 48 18.63 20.76 -8.35
N ILE A 49 17.92 20.10 -9.27
CA ILE A 49 18.34 19.96 -10.67
C ILE A 49 17.48 20.86 -11.54
N ASP A 50 18.11 21.72 -12.32
CA ASP A 50 17.40 22.53 -13.30
C ASP A 50 17.54 21.91 -14.70
N PHE A 51 16.55 21.12 -15.10
CA PHE A 51 16.56 20.39 -16.37
C PHE A 51 16.41 21.29 -17.61
N ASP A 52 16.13 22.58 -17.44
CA ASP A 52 15.97 23.52 -18.55
C ASP A 52 17.23 24.38 -18.77
N LYS A 53 18.23 24.26 -17.87
CA LYS A 53 19.49 24.99 -17.98
C LYS A 53 20.58 24.21 -18.75
N GLY A 54 21.31 24.94 -19.58
CA GLY A 54 22.53 24.48 -20.25
C GLY A 54 23.82 24.75 -19.45
N GLY A 55 24.98 24.50 -20.07
CA GLY A 55 26.29 24.82 -19.50
C GLY A 55 26.71 23.87 -18.36
N LEU A 56 27.18 24.43 -17.24
CA LEU A 56 27.64 23.66 -16.07
C LEU A 56 26.57 22.73 -15.48
N GLU A 57 25.30 23.09 -15.63
CA GLU A 57 24.17 22.28 -15.15
C GLU A 57 24.04 20.96 -15.94
N ARG A 58 24.53 20.92 -17.18
CA ARG A 58 24.51 19.71 -18.03
C ARG A 58 25.25 18.54 -17.39
N LEU A 59 26.32 18.81 -16.64
CA LEU A 59 27.06 17.76 -15.91
C LEU A 59 26.23 17.19 -14.76
N LYS A 60 25.50 18.02 -14.01
CA LYS A 60 24.62 17.58 -12.93
C LYS A 60 23.44 16.79 -13.45
N ILE A 61 22.81 17.26 -14.53
CA ILE A 61 21.73 16.56 -15.22
C ILE A 61 22.21 15.19 -15.72
N ASN A 62 23.40 15.14 -16.34
CA ASN A 62 23.99 13.89 -16.78
C ASN A 62 24.27 12.91 -15.62
N SER A 63 24.83 13.41 -14.52
CA SER A 63 25.07 12.60 -13.31
C SER A 63 23.78 12.08 -12.69
N TYR A 64 22.71 12.89 -12.71
CA TYR A 64 21.40 12.46 -12.26
C TYR A 64 20.82 11.33 -13.11
N TRP A 65 20.84 11.48 -14.43
CA TRP A 65 20.32 10.45 -15.32
C TRP A 65 21.10 9.13 -15.25
N ASN A 66 22.42 9.17 -14.99
CA ASN A 66 23.18 7.94 -14.72
C ASN A 66 22.69 7.24 -13.46
N ARG A 67 22.53 7.97 -12.35
CA ARG A 67 22.00 7.41 -11.10
C ARG A 67 20.59 6.87 -11.26
N PHE A 68 19.76 7.58 -12.03
CA PHE A 68 18.41 7.15 -12.32
C PHE A 68 18.41 5.86 -13.15
N ASP A 69 19.21 5.76 -14.21
CA ASP A 69 19.32 4.56 -15.06
C ASP A 69 19.81 3.34 -14.26
N GLU A 70 20.79 3.53 -13.38
CA GLU A 70 21.30 2.50 -12.46
C GLU A 70 20.23 2.02 -11.46
N ALA A 71 19.40 2.92 -10.95
CA ALA A 71 18.38 2.62 -9.94
C ALA A 71 17.06 2.12 -10.53
N TYR A 72 16.78 2.40 -11.80
CA TYR A 72 15.50 2.11 -12.45
C TYR A 72 15.05 0.63 -12.36
N PRO A 73 15.94 -0.38 -12.53
CA PRO A 73 15.55 -1.78 -12.34
C PRO A 73 15.03 -2.08 -10.93
N ALA A 74 15.63 -1.47 -9.90
CA ALA A 74 15.18 -1.63 -8.52
C ALA A 74 13.79 -1.02 -8.31
N PHE A 75 13.53 0.16 -8.89
CA PHE A 75 12.18 0.76 -8.89
C PHE A 75 11.13 -0.16 -9.52
N GLN A 76 11.41 -0.71 -10.69
CA GLN A 76 10.49 -1.63 -11.36
C GLN A 76 10.21 -2.87 -10.49
N ALA A 77 11.26 -3.47 -9.93
CA ALA A 77 11.10 -4.64 -9.07
C ALA A 77 10.22 -4.33 -7.84
N VAL A 78 10.40 -3.18 -7.19
CA VAL A 78 9.55 -2.78 -6.06
C VAL A 78 8.10 -2.55 -6.50
N MET A 79 7.87 -1.85 -7.62
CA MET A 79 6.51 -1.64 -8.15
C MET A 79 5.80 -2.95 -8.51
N GLU A 80 6.50 -3.92 -9.07
CA GLU A 80 5.94 -5.24 -9.39
C GLU A 80 5.52 -6.00 -8.13
N ARG A 81 6.36 -5.95 -7.07
CA ARG A 81 6.02 -6.55 -5.77
C ARG A 81 4.83 -5.86 -5.13
N LEU A 82 4.82 -4.53 -5.08
CA LEU A 82 3.68 -3.74 -4.58
C LEU A 82 2.39 -4.04 -5.35
N SER A 83 2.44 -4.15 -6.69
CA SER A 83 1.27 -4.49 -7.51
C SER A 83 0.72 -5.89 -7.21
N ARG A 84 1.61 -6.87 -7.01
CA ARG A 84 1.22 -8.23 -6.60
C ARG A 84 0.63 -8.23 -5.20
N ASP A 85 1.31 -7.60 -4.25
CA ASP A 85 0.91 -7.61 -2.85
C ASP A 85 -0.40 -6.82 -2.65
N ARG A 86 -0.65 -5.77 -3.43
CA ARG A 86 -1.96 -5.08 -3.52
C ARG A 86 -3.09 -6.02 -3.90
N LYS A 87 -2.89 -6.92 -4.87
CA LYS A 87 -3.92 -7.91 -5.25
C LYS A 87 -4.19 -8.90 -4.11
N ILE A 88 -3.13 -9.33 -3.42
CA ILE A 88 -3.25 -10.22 -2.25
C ILE A 88 -4.00 -9.49 -1.13
N LEU A 89 -3.66 -8.24 -0.85
CA LEU A 89 -4.29 -7.40 0.18
C LEU A 89 -5.78 -7.17 -0.11
N HIS A 90 -6.14 -6.89 -1.37
CA HIS A 90 -7.52 -6.76 -1.79
C HIS A 90 -8.31 -8.07 -1.61
N ASN A 91 -7.74 -9.21 -2.02
CA ASN A 91 -8.38 -10.52 -1.82
C ASN A 91 -8.52 -10.86 -0.32
N SER A 92 -7.53 -10.49 0.50
CA SER A 92 -7.58 -10.60 1.95
C SER A 92 -8.72 -9.78 2.53
N SER A 93 -8.83 -8.49 2.15
CA SER A 93 -9.93 -7.60 2.57
C SER A 93 -11.30 -8.20 2.24
N VAL A 94 -11.53 -8.65 1.00
CA VAL A 94 -12.80 -9.28 0.60
C VAL A 94 -13.12 -10.49 1.47
N THR A 95 -12.11 -11.31 1.76
CA THR A 95 -12.25 -12.51 2.60
C THR A 95 -12.57 -12.14 4.05
N VAL A 96 -11.86 -11.17 4.63
CA VAL A 96 -12.10 -10.65 5.99
C VAL A 96 -13.51 -10.09 6.10
N ASN A 97 -13.94 -9.29 5.14
CA ASN A 97 -15.25 -8.66 5.15
C ASN A 97 -16.39 -9.69 5.14
N ARG A 98 -16.23 -10.77 4.36
CA ARG A 98 -17.18 -11.89 4.38
C ARG A 98 -17.24 -12.52 5.77
N PHE A 99 -16.10 -12.82 6.38
CA PHE A 99 -16.06 -13.41 7.72
C PHE A 99 -16.60 -12.48 8.79
N HIS A 100 -16.33 -11.18 8.70
CA HIS A 100 -16.89 -10.18 9.61
C HIS A 100 -18.42 -10.14 9.50
N SER A 101 -18.97 -10.27 8.29
CA SER A 101 -20.42 -10.35 8.08
C SER A 101 -21.00 -11.62 8.71
N GLU A 102 -20.41 -12.79 8.44
CA GLU A 102 -20.81 -14.08 9.04
C GLU A 102 -20.73 -14.05 10.58
N PHE A 103 -19.68 -13.40 11.12
CA PHE A 103 -19.49 -13.22 12.55
C PHE A 103 -20.57 -12.34 13.17
N ASN A 104 -20.89 -11.21 12.54
CA ASN A 104 -21.95 -10.33 13.03
C ASN A 104 -23.33 -11.00 12.97
N GLU A 105 -23.63 -11.79 11.94
CA GLU A 105 -24.87 -12.56 11.89
C GLU A 105 -24.98 -13.58 13.04
N ALA A 106 -23.87 -14.24 13.39
CA ALA A 106 -23.83 -15.12 14.55
C ALA A 106 -23.98 -14.33 15.86
N TYR A 107 -23.33 -13.16 15.96
CA TYR A 107 -23.39 -12.32 17.13
C TYR A 107 -24.78 -11.71 17.37
N ASP A 108 -25.46 -11.26 16.32
CA ASP A 108 -26.83 -10.74 16.40
C ASP A 108 -27.79 -11.83 16.88
N SER A 109 -27.60 -13.07 16.40
CA SER A 109 -28.35 -14.24 16.87
C SER A 109 -28.09 -14.52 18.36
N PHE A 110 -26.84 -14.42 18.79
CA PHE A 110 -26.44 -14.59 20.20
C PHE A 110 -26.96 -13.46 21.10
N ARG A 111 -27.04 -12.22 20.60
CA ARG A 111 -27.59 -11.06 21.32
C ARG A 111 -29.11 -11.07 21.46
N ALA A 112 -29.81 -11.85 20.63
CA ALA A 112 -31.27 -11.97 20.67
C ALA A 112 -31.80 -12.77 21.89
N VAL A 113 -30.92 -13.30 22.76
CA VAL A 113 -31.30 -13.96 24.01
C VAL A 113 -32.04 -12.97 24.94
N LEU A 114 -33.16 -13.42 25.52
CA LEU A 114 -34.02 -12.66 26.43
C LEU A 114 -33.20 -12.18 27.65
N GLU A 115 -33.51 -10.98 28.16
CA GLU A 115 -32.74 -10.37 29.27
C GLU A 115 -32.71 -11.24 30.54
N ASP A 116 -33.80 -11.98 30.79
CA ASP A 116 -33.94 -12.86 31.96
C ASP A 116 -33.04 -14.11 31.91
N ASP A 117 -32.54 -14.49 30.73
CA ASP A 117 -31.68 -15.66 30.51
C ASP A 117 -30.17 -15.30 30.50
N ARG A 118 -29.82 -14.03 30.75
CA ARG A 118 -28.43 -13.53 30.70
C ARG A 118 -27.74 -13.69 32.04
N ASP A 119 -26.92 -14.73 32.16
CA ASP A 119 -26.03 -14.94 33.31
C ASP A 119 -24.70 -14.15 33.18
N GLU A 120 -23.89 -14.14 34.26
CA GLU A 120 -22.57 -13.47 34.25
C GLU A 120 -21.64 -14.00 33.15
N GLU A 121 -21.78 -15.28 32.79
CA GLU A 121 -20.99 -15.92 31.75
C GLU A 121 -21.38 -15.40 30.36
N TYR A 122 -22.69 -15.22 30.11
CA TYR A 122 -23.21 -14.58 28.91
C TYR A 122 -22.65 -13.15 28.77
N VAL A 123 -22.66 -12.36 29.85
CA VAL A 123 -22.14 -10.98 29.81
C VAL A 123 -20.65 -10.96 29.45
N ARG A 124 -19.83 -11.87 30.03
CA ARG A 124 -18.41 -11.99 29.68
C ARG A 124 -18.22 -12.39 28.22
N GLN A 125 -18.97 -13.37 27.74
CA GLN A 125 -18.90 -13.86 26.35
C GLN A 125 -19.34 -12.77 25.35
N ALA A 126 -20.40 -12.03 25.65
CA ALA A 126 -20.86 -10.91 24.83
C ALA A 126 -19.79 -9.83 24.69
N ALA A 127 -19.07 -9.49 25.77
CA ALA A 127 -17.99 -8.51 25.75
C ALA A 127 -16.77 -8.97 24.92
N VAL A 128 -16.37 -10.24 25.05
CA VAL A 128 -15.28 -10.82 24.24
C VAL A 128 -15.67 -10.81 22.76
N THR A 129 -16.91 -11.15 22.44
CA THR A 129 -17.43 -11.15 21.07
C THR A 129 -17.43 -9.75 20.47
N GLU A 130 -17.87 -8.74 21.23
CA GLU A 130 -17.90 -7.35 20.79
C GLU A 130 -16.49 -6.83 20.48
N ASN A 131 -15.53 -7.10 21.36
CA ASN A 131 -14.13 -6.75 21.12
C ASN A 131 -13.57 -7.41 19.86
N MET A 132 -13.97 -8.66 19.59
CA MET A 132 -13.52 -9.35 18.38
C MET A 132 -14.16 -8.79 17.11
N ALA A 133 -15.44 -8.41 17.12
CA ALA A 133 -16.07 -7.69 16.01
C ALA A 133 -15.32 -6.39 15.71
N MET A 134 -15.00 -5.60 16.76
CA MET A 134 -14.24 -4.36 16.61
C MET A 134 -12.84 -4.60 16.03
N LEU A 135 -12.13 -5.64 16.48
CA LEU A 135 -10.82 -6.01 15.94
C LEU A 135 -10.91 -6.39 14.45
N MET A 136 -11.88 -7.23 14.07
CA MET A 136 -12.09 -7.61 12.68
C MET A 136 -12.41 -6.40 11.79
N LYS A 137 -13.24 -5.47 12.27
CA LYS A 137 -13.55 -4.23 11.55
C LYS A 137 -12.31 -3.34 11.39
N SER A 138 -11.53 -3.17 12.46
CA SER A 138 -10.28 -2.41 12.41
C SER A 138 -9.28 -3.01 11.41
N THR A 139 -9.16 -4.35 11.36
CA THR A 139 -8.29 -5.03 10.39
C THR A 139 -8.77 -4.82 8.96
N LEU A 140 -10.08 -4.84 8.71
CA LEU A 140 -10.65 -4.56 7.39
C LEU A 140 -10.32 -3.12 6.94
N ASP A 141 -10.56 -2.15 7.81
CA ASP A 141 -10.33 -0.73 7.52
C ASP A 141 -8.85 -0.45 7.24
N GLU A 142 -7.94 -1.12 7.96
CA GLU A 142 -6.50 -1.05 7.72
C GLU A 142 -6.12 -1.62 6.34
N HIS A 143 -6.69 -2.77 5.95
CA HIS A 143 -6.42 -3.36 4.64
C HIS A 143 -6.92 -2.46 3.49
N GLU A 144 -8.10 -1.87 3.64
CA GLU A 144 -8.68 -0.95 2.64
C GLU A 144 -7.82 0.31 2.51
N ALA A 145 -7.46 0.94 3.63
CA ALA A 145 -6.60 2.12 3.64
C ALA A 145 -5.22 1.86 3.00
N VAL A 146 -4.60 0.71 3.30
CA VAL A 146 -3.31 0.33 2.70
C VAL A 146 -3.47 0.02 1.21
N CYS A 147 -4.58 -0.59 0.77
CA CYS A 147 -4.87 -0.79 -0.67
C CYS A 147 -4.91 0.55 -1.42
N GLU A 148 -5.73 1.48 -0.95
CA GLU A 148 -5.89 2.81 -1.58
C GLU A 148 -4.56 3.57 -1.65
N ARG A 149 -3.76 3.44 -0.59
CA ARG A 149 -2.43 4.03 -0.55
C ARG A 149 -1.50 3.41 -1.58
N VAL A 150 -1.43 2.08 -1.66
CA VAL A 150 -0.57 1.39 -2.64
C VAL A 150 -0.99 1.76 -4.07
N ASP A 151 -2.29 1.86 -4.34
CA ASP A 151 -2.80 2.31 -5.63
C ASP A 151 -2.31 3.73 -5.98
N THR A 152 -2.38 4.65 -5.02
CA THR A 152 -1.89 6.02 -5.18
C THR A 152 -0.37 6.04 -5.43
N VAL A 153 0.40 5.30 -4.63
CA VAL A 153 1.86 5.22 -4.77
C VAL A 153 2.25 4.65 -6.13
N LEU A 154 1.63 3.55 -6.56
CA LEU A 154 1.91 2.93 -7.86
C LEU A 154 1.61 3.91 -9.01
N MET A 155 0.44 4.56 -8.99
CA MET A 155 0.05 5.51 -10.03
C MET A 155 1.02 6.71 -10.13
N VAL A 156 1.36 7.33 -9.00
CA VAL A 156 2.25 8.50 -8.98
C VAL A 156 3.69 8.11 -9.34
N THR A 157 4.16 6.95 -8.88
CA THR A 157 5.49 6.43 -9.20
C THR A 157 5.60 6.14 -10.70
N GLU A 158 4.64 5.41 -11.27
CA GLU A 158 4.60 5.11 -12.71
C GLU A 158 4.62 6.41 -13.53
N THR A 159 3.76 7.37 -13.18
CA THR A 159 3.73 8.68 -13.86
C THR A 159 5.07 9.39 -13.77
N SER A 160 5.69 9.43 -12.60
CA SER A 160 6.99 10.07 -12.37
C SER A 160 8.10 9.42 -13.20
N LEU A 161 8.16 8.09 -13.21
CA LEU A 161 9.14 7.33 -13.98
C LEU A 161 8.94 7.53 -15.49
N ASN A 162 7.70 7.59 -15.96
CA ASN A 162 7.40 7.82 -17.37
C ASN A 162 7.83 9.21 -17.84
N ILE A 163 7.58 10.24 -17.03
CA ILE A 163 8.07 11.60 -17.30
C ILE A 163 9.59 11.63 -17.32
N ALA A 164 10.26 10.99 -16.35
CA ALA A 164 11.71 10.92 -16.26
C ALA A 164 12.35 10.28 -17.52
N VAL A 165 11.85 9.12 -17.95
CA VAL A 165 12.30 8.41 -19.15
C VAL A 165 12.12 9.28 -20.40
N TYR A 166 10.96 9.92 -20.52
CA TYR A 166 10.69 10.77 -21.67
C TYR A 166 11.60 12.01 -21.69
N LEU A 167 11.78 12.70 -20.57
CA LEU A 167 12.66 13.86 -20.47
C LEU A 167 14.11 13.49 -20.80
N ALA A 168 14.61 12.35 -20.29
CA ALA A 168 15.93 11.83 -20.63
C ALA A 168 16.11 11.64 -22.14
N LYS A 169 15.11 11.02 -22.80
CA LYS A 169 15.14 10.74 -24.23
C LYS A 169 14.98 11.97 -25.10
N GLN A 170 13.93 12.76 -24.88
CA GLN A 170 13.54 13.86 -25.76
C GLN A 170 14.44 15.08 -25.60
N LYS A 171 14.76 15.48 -24.36
CA LYS A 171 15.56 16.69 -24.11
C LYS A 171 17.06 16.43 -24.18
N PHE A 172 17.51 15.21 -23.88
CA PHE A 172 18.93 14.92 -23.71
C PHE A 172 19.47 13.79 -24.59
N GLY A 173 18.64 13.16 -25.41
CA GLY A 173 19.05 12.03 -26.27
C GLY A 173 19.51 10.81 -25.49
N ARG A 174 19.19 10.71 -24.20
CA ARG A 174 19.58 9.59 -23.33
C ARG A 174 18.49 8.52 -23.33
N SER A 175 18.87 7.29 -23.62
CA SER A 175 18.00 6.13 -23.42
C SER A 175 18.26 5.55 -22.04
N ILE A 176 17.20 5.27 -21.29
CA ILE A 176 17.26 4.51 -20.04
C ILE A 176 17.11 3.05 -20.45
N ALA A 177 18.18 2.27 -20.33
CA ALA A 177 18.28 0.97 -21.01
C ALA A 177 17.21 -0.02 -20.50
N ALA A 178 16.87 0.07 -19.22
CA ALA A 178 15.86 -0.77 -18.57
C ALA A 178 14.41 -0.30 -18.80
N ALA A 179 14.19 0.90 -19.36
CA ALA A 179 12.86 1.49 -19.44
C ALA A 179 11.96 0.93 -20.55
N GLY A 180 12.52 0.31 -21.60
CA GLY A 180 11.72 -0.13 -22.76
C GLY A 180 10.93 1.02 -23.42
N ASN A 181 9.83 0.70 -24.10
CA ASN A 181 8.93 1.69 -24.72
C ASN A 181 7.87 2.17 -23.74
N VAL A 182 8.25 3.08 -22.85
CA VAL A 182 7.32 3.75 -21.95
C VAL A 182 6.40 4.71 -22.73
N ARG A 183 5.09 4.58 -22.57
CA ARG A 183 4.12 5.52 -23.14
C ARG A 183 4.12 6.80 -22.31
N ALA A 184 4.21 7.95 -22.98
CA ALA A 184 3.99 9.22 -22.33
C ALA A 184 2.50 9.39 -21.99
N VAL A 185 2.20 9.60 -20.71
CA VAL A 185 0.85 9.93 -20.23
C VAL A 185 0.98 11.19 -19.36
N GLY A 186 0.15 12.21 -19.63
CA GLY A 186 0.15 13.47 -18.89
C GLY A 186 1.06 14.57 -19.47
N GLU A 187 1.14 15.69 -18.76
CA GLU A 187 2.00 16.83 -19.13
C GLU A 187 3.48 16.48 -18.90
N ILE A 188 4.31 16.62 -19.93
CA ILE A 188 5.72 16.28 -19.85
C ILE A 188 6.55 17.55 -19.71
N SER A 189 6.86 17.91 -18.47
CA SER A 189 7.68 19.07 -18.15
C SER A 189 8.57 18.79 -16.95
N SER A 190 9.69 19.53 -16.86
CA SER A 190 10.62 19.46 -15.71
C SER A 190 9.90 19.81 -14.41
N ASP A 191 8.98 20.77 -14.48
CA ASP A 191 8.19 21.24 -13.34
C ASP A 191 7.17 20.18 -12.91
N ASN A 192 6.47 19.54 -13.85
CA ASN A 192 5.58 18.44 -13.51
C ASN A 192 6.36 17.26 -12.92
N PHE A 193 7.53 16.91 -13.47
CA PHE A 193 8.38 15.85 -12.89
C PHE A 193 8.71 16.11 -11.42
N LYS A 194 9.19 17.31 -11.09
CA LYS A 194 9.50 17.71 -9.71
C LYS A 194 8.26 17.69 -8.82
N LYS A 195 7.12 18.15 -9.34
CA LYS A 195 5.84 18.12 -8.62
C LYS A 195 5.42 16.69 -8.26
N GLN A 196 5.44 15.77 -9.23
CA GLN A 196 5.10 14.37 -9.00
C GLN A 196 6.05 13.72 -7.99
N PHE A 197 7.36 14.00 -8.09
CA PHE A 197 8.35 13.50 -7.15
C PHE A 197 8.14 14.02 -5.73
N SER A 198 7.78 15.31 -5.59
CA SER A 198 7.45 15.91 -4.29
C SER A 198 6.17 15.31 -3.71
N MET A 199 5.15 15.06 -4.53
CA MET A 199 3.92 14.41 -4.11
C MET A 199 4.20 12.99 -3.61
N LEU A 200 5.01 12.23 -4.36
CA LEU A 200 5.41 10.88 -3.99
C LEU A 200 6.17 10.86 -2.67
N LYS A 201 7.10 11.80 -2.47
CA LYS A 201 7.82 11.97 -1.20
C LYS A 201 6.88 12.26 -0.04
N SER A 202 5.86 13.09 -0.25
CA SER A 202 4.84 13.39 0.78
C SER A 202 4.05 12.14 1.18
N ILE A 203 3.54 11.39 0.19
CA ILE A 203 2.73 10.18 0.41
C ILE A 203 3.54 9.11 1.18
N LEU A 204 4.85 9.04 0.91
CA LEU A 204 5.75 8.10 1.57
C LEU A 204 6.28 8.61 2.91
N SER A 205 6.28 9.92 3.17
CA SER A 205 6.73 10.51 4.43
C SER A 205 5.67 10.55 5.53
N ASP A 206 4.37 10.45 5.19
CA ASP A 206 3.25 10.35 6.13
C ASP A 206 3.23 9.01 6.91
N ASN A 207 4.40 8.37 7.04
CA ASN A 207 4.65 7.04 7.60
C ASN A 207 5.56 7.06 8.83
N LYS A 208 5.91 8.24 9.35
CA LYS A 208 6.73 8.42 10.55
C LYS A 208 5.91 8.87 11.74
#